data_AF-A0A821SFJ2-F1
#
_entry.id   AF-A0A821SFJ2-F1
#
_cell.length_a   1.000
_cell.length_b   1.000
_cell.length_c   1.000
_cell.angle_alpha   90.00
_cell.angle_beta   90.00
_cell.angle_gamma   90.00
#
_symmetry.space_group_name_H-M   'P 1'
#
loop_
_entity.id
_entity.type
_entity.pdbx_description
1 polymer ?
#
loop_
_entity_poly.entity_id
_entity_poly.type
_entity_poly.pdbx_seq_one_letter_code
_entity_poly.pdbx_strand_id
1 'polypeptide(L)'
;MENFLEQNFGFHNIEGQYIVSGVRAFKLLKPISQLETNKKIYFPHDQFHSPFIMTVDEIRKWQNSYVVYADRNVQGMDKKFLYHALQGKSENGGEAFRMKFVVRMSDCPILMKFDAKILPRSLHDDWPNRIKLVSVTGFDFAGRKHDVDDITSYIKNWHQIFELDQITGKPKVFNGRDFYPVQSHPEVQLDERRLVDDLMRMVRIRLYACNMERVEIVVETGIGLGVFAGKHLGIDGLIRKLSAYAIGLVLQKEGAMFRNIRAIVFALPIFAKDRNGHQLPDTYDDFVHEFSIGNYSGPIPVLIADQDMHELTVAIAFRGFRVSQLNPADSHGVFGEYWQNHGPAVEEKLALTTLGLLVQHHLINNNVLDPNRYKII
;
A
#
# COMPACT_ATOMS: atom_id res chain seq x y z
N MET A 1 3.35 -8.35 -17.14
CA MET A 1 4.42 -8.64 -16.17
C MET A 1 4.93 -10.08 -16.25
N GLU A 2 4.08 -11.11 -16.27
CA GLU A 2 4.52 -12.51 -16.36
C GLU A 2 5.46 -12.77 -17.54
N ASN A 3 5.06 -12.40 -18.77
CA ASN A 3 5.91 -12.55 -19.96
C ASN A 3 7.27 -11.84 -19.81
N PHE A 4 7.29 -10.66 -19.18
CA PHE A 4 8.53 -9.94 -18.90
C PHE A 4 9.43 -10.72 -17.94
N LEU A 5 8.85 -11.29 -16.87
CA LEU A 5 9.59 -12.09 -15.90
C LEU A 5 10.05 -13.43 -16.49
N GLU A 6 9.23 -14.07 -17.33
CA GLU A 6 9.56 -15.31 -18.02
C GLU A 6 10.76 -15.10 -18.94
N GLN A 7 10.70 -14.07 -19.81
CA GLN A 7 11.76 -13.76 -20.75
C GLN A 7 13.08 -13.38 -20.06
N ASN A 8 13.03 -12.57 -19.00
CA ASN A 8 14.24 -12.02 -18.37
C ASN A 8 14.81 -12.89 -17.24
N PHE A 9 13.93 -13.57 -16.48
CA PHE A 9 14.27 -14.27 -15.23
C PHE A 9 13.81 -15.74 -15.20
N GLY A 10 13.17 -16.25 -16.26
CA GLY A 10 12.69 -17.63 -16.32
C GLY A 10 11.61 -17.90 -15.26
N PHE A 11 10.63 -17.02 -15.16
CA PHE A 11 9.46 -17.20 -14.29
C PHE A 11 8.65 -18.45 -14.67
N HIS A 12 8.34 -19.29 -13.68
CA HIS A 12 7.39 -20.39 -13.81
C HIS A 12 6.57 -20.56 -12.56
N ASN A 13 5.25 -20.75 -12.73
CA ASN A 13 4.36 -21.20 -11.66
C ASN A 13 4.73 -22.63 -11.22
N ILE A 14 4.64 -22.88 -9.92
CA ILE A 14 4.84 -24.19 -9.32
C ILE A 14 3.49 -24.86 -9.20
N GLU A 15 3.34 -26.01 -9.86
CA GLU A 15 2.07 -26.74 -9.91
C GLU A 15 1.60 -27.16 -8.51
N GLY A 16 0.31 -26.93 -8.23
CA GLY A 16 -0.33 -27.30 -6.97
C GLY A 16 0.10 -26.49 -5.74
N GLN A 17 1.05 -25.56 -5.86
CA GLN A 17 1.54 -24.76 -4.75
C GLN A 17 0.99 -23.34 -4.78
N TYR A 18 0.65 -22.84 -3.58
CA TYR A 18 0.11 -21.51 -3.38
C TYR A 18 0.92 -20.79 -2.29
N ILE A 19 1.20 -19.51 -2.50
CA ILE A 19 1.86 -18.66 -1.50
C ILE A 19 0.84 -18.35 -0.40
N VAL A 20 -0.34 -17.90 -0.84
CA VAL A 20 -1.56 -17.72 -0.04
C VAL A 20 -2.75 -18.24 -0.85
N SER A 21 -3.90 -18.43 -0.21
CA SER A 21 -5.10 -18.95 -0.86
C SER A 21 -5.41 -18.16 -2.14
N GLY A 22 -5.33 -18.83 -3.28
CA GLY A 22 -5.62 -18.23 -4.59
C GLY A 22 -4.43 -17.67 -5.37
N VAL A 23 -3.26 -17.52 -4.75
CA VAL A 23 -2.04 -17.00 -5.40
C VAL A 23 -1.06 -18.14 -5.65
N ARG A 24 -0.83 -18.46 -6.92
CA ARG A 24 0.11 -19.53 -7.28
C ARG A 24 1.52 -19.19 -6.84
N ALA A 25 2.19 -20.15 -6.23
CA ALA A 25 3.62 -20.05 -5.99
C ALA A 25 4.37 -20.09 -7.31
N PHE A 26 5.49 -19.40 -7.38
CA PHE A 26 6.33 -19.34 -8.56
C PHE A 26 7.80 -19.41 -8.18
N LYS A 27 8.64 -19.68 -9.18
CA LYS A 27 10.10 -19.61 -9.06
C LYS A 27 10.69 -18.91 -10.28
N LEU A 28 11.87 -18.32 -10.08
CA LEU A 28 12.69 -17.79 -11.16
C LEU A 28 13.83 -18.79 -11.45
N LEU A 29 13.89 -19.33 -12.66
CA LEU A 29 14.98 -20.22 -13.09
C LEU A 29 16.30 -19.48 -13.30
N LYS A 30 16.26 -18.16 -13.46
CA LYS A 30 17.42 -17.27 -13.54
C LYS A 30 17.32 -16.21 -12.44
N PRO A 31 17.62 -16.54 -11.18
CA PRO A 31 17.60 -15.59 -10.08
C PRO A 31 18.43 -14.34 -10.38
N ILE A 32 17.96 -13.17 -9.96
CA ILE A 32 18.62 -11.88 -10.21
C ILE A 32 20.05 -11.87 -9.64
N SER A 33 20.28 -12.57 -8.53
CA SER A 33 21.59 -12.74 -7.90
C SER A 33 22.61 -13.52 -8.75
N GLN A 34 22.16 -14.27 -9.75
CA GLN A 34 23.02 -15.10 -10.62
C GLN A 34 23.26 -14.48 -12.01
N LEU A 35 22.56 -13.40 -12.35
CA LEU A 35 22.75 -12.71 -13.62
C LEU A 35 24.02 -11.85 -13.64
N GLU A 36 24.58 -11.59 -14.82
CA GLU A 36 25.71 -10.66 -14.96
C GLU A 36 25.32 -9.24 -14.57
N THR A 37 26.15 -8.58 -13.77
CA THR A 37 25.90 -7.25 -13.19
C THR A 37 25.58 -6.18 -14.24
N ASN A 38 26.28 -6.21 -15.38
CA ASN A 38 26.12 -5.22 -16.46
C ASN A 38 25.04 -5.61 -17.49
N LYS A 39 24.37 -6.76 -17.32
CA LYS A 39 23.30 -7.19 -18.22
C LYS A 39 22.19 -6.14 -18.21
N LYS A 40 21.84 -5.66 -19.40
CA LYS A 40 20.73 -4.73 -19.61
C LYS A 40 19.43 -5.50 -19.70
N ILE A 41 18.43 -5.05 -18.96
CA ILE A 41 17.05 -5.53 -18.96
C ILE A 41 16.18 -4.45 -19.58
N TYR A 42 15.33 -4.85 -20.51
CA TYR A 42 14.43 -3.95 -21.23
C TYR A 42 13.01 -4.31 -20.87
N PHE A 43 12.25 -3.31 -20.43
CA PHE A 43 10.82 -3.48 -20.27
C PHE A 43 10.13 -3.51 -21.65
N PRO A 44 9.08 -4.33 -21.84
CA PRO A 44 8.34 -4.35 -23.10
C PRO A 44 7.85 -2.94 -23.45
N HIS A 45 7.94 -2.58 -24.73
CA HIS A 45 7.49 -1.31 -25.29
C HIS A 45 6.85 -1.52 -26.65
N ASP A 46 5.98 -0.59 -27.04
CA ASP A 46 5.52 -0.54 -28.43
C ASP A 46 6.60 0.08 -29.33
N GLN A 47 6.47 -0.11 -30.64
CA GLN A 47 7.43 0.37 -31.64
C GLN A 47 7.60 1.90 -31.70
N PHE A 48 6.76 2.67 -31.01
CA PHE A 48 6.75 4.14 -31.07
C PHE A 48 7.36 4.81 -29.82
N HIS A 49 7.59 4.06 -28.74
CA HIS A 49 8.04 4.61 -27.46
C HIS A 49 9.39 4.02 -27.06
N SER A 50 10.29 4.81 -26.48
CA SER A 50 11.55 4.26 -25.95
C SER A 50 11.29 3.33 -24.75
N PRO A 51 12.00 2.20 -24.63
CA PRO A 51 11.83 1.29 -23.50
C PRO A 51 12.27 1.93 -22.18
N PHE A 52 11.74 1.41 -21.09
CA PHE A 52 12.39 1.54 -19.79
C PHE A 52 13.56 0.54 -19.72
N ILE A 53 14.78 1.05 -19.54
CA ILE A 53 16.02 0.24 -19.51
C ILE A 53 16.59 0.25 -18.10
N MET A 54 17.14 -0.87 -17.64
CA MET A 54 17.87 -0.97 -16.36
C MET A 54 19.00 -1.99 -16.44
N THR A 55 19.97 -1.92 -15.54
CA THR A 55 20.97 -3.00 -15.36
C THR A 55 20.59 -3.91 -14.20
N VAL A 56 21.15 -5.12 -14.18
CA VAL A 56 21.02 -6.03 -13.03
C VAL A 56 21.60 -5.42 -11.75
N ASP A 57 22.67 -4.64 -11.85
CA ASP A 57 23.24 -3.90 -10.72
C ASP A 57 22.24 -2.94 -10.08
N GLU A 58 21.52 -2.17 -10.90
CA GLU A 58 20.48 -1.25 -10.43
C GLU A 58 19.37 -2.00 -9.70
N ILE A 59 18.91 -3.13 -10.26
CA ILE A 59 17.89 -3.95 -9.62
C ILE A 59 18.37 -4.45 -8.25
N ARG A 60 19.62 -4.93 -8.15
CA ARG A 60 20.20 -5.38 -6.87
C ARG A 60 20.33 -4.24 -5.87
N LYS A 61 20.74 -3.04 -6.31
CA LYS A 61 20.79 -1.85 -5.48
C LYS A 61 19.40 -1.52 -4.91
N TRP A 62 18.36 -1.55 -5.74
CA TRP A 62 16.99 -1.32 -5.30
C TRP A 62 16.49 -2.42 -4.35
N GLN A 63 16.80 -3.69 -4.62
CA GLN A 63 16.52 -4.82 -3.70
C GLN A 63 17.20 -4.64 -2.34
N ASN A 64 18.46 -4.19 -2.32
CA ASN A 64 19.24 -3.95 -1.11
C ASN A 64 18.76 -2.74 -0.31
N SER A 65 17.94 -1.87 -0.90
CA SER A 65 17.33 -0.73 -0.21
C SER A 65 16.07 -1.11 0.58
N TYR A 66 15.64 -2.37 0.51
CA TYR A 66 14.46 -2.85 1.22
C TYR A 66 14.62 -2.71 2.74
N VAL A 67 13.58 -2.21 3.39
CA VAL A 67 13.52 -1.98 4.84
C VAL A 67 12.07 -2.09 5.32
N VAL A 68 11.90 -2.52 6.57
CA VAL A 68 10.61 -2.64 7.23
C VAL A 68 10.64 -1.83 8.51
N TYR A 69 9.63 -0.98 8.71
CA TYR A 69 9.38 -0.27 9.95
C TYR A 69 8.10 -0.82 10.58
N ALA A 70 8.10 -1.11 11.87
CA ALA A 70 6.92 -1.63 12.58
C ALA A 70 6.74 -0.97 13.96
N ASP A 71 5.50 -0.75 14.38
CA ASP A 71 5.18 -0.06 15.63
C ASP A 71 5.40 -1.00 16.83
N ARG A 72 6.35 -0.66 17.71
CA ARG A 72 6.67 -1.48 18.88
C ARG A 72 5.53 -1.59 19.89
N ASN A 73 4.56 -0.68 19.84
CA ASN A 73 3.46 -0.62 20.81
C ASN A 73 2.31 -1.56 20.44
N VAL A 74 2.37 -2.20 19.26
CA VAL A 74 1.41 -3.20 18.84
C VAL A 74 1.76 -4.54 19.48
N GLN A 75 0.83 -5.11 20.26
CA GLN A 75 1.06 -6.37 20.96
C GLN A 75 1.36 -7.50 19.96
N GLY A 76 2.47 -8.22 20.19
CA GLY A 76 2.93 -9.31 19.33
C GLY A 76 3.73 -8.84 18.11
N MET A 77 4.04 -7.54 18.00
CA MET A 77 4.92 -7.01 16.96
C MET A 77 6.39 -7.29 17.29
N ASP A 78 6.92 -8.37 16.74
CA ASP A 78 8.34 -8.71 16.86
C ASP A 78 8.95 -9.15 15.52
N LYS A 79 10.27 -9.36 15.49
CA LYS A 79 10.97 -9.76 14.25
C LYS A 79 10.52 -11.14 13.75
N LYS A 80 10.06 -12.02 14.64
CA LYS A 80 9.59 -13.36 14.30
C LYS A 80 8.24 -13.27 13.60
N PHE A 81 7.33 -12.45 14.11
CA PHE A 81 6.06 -12.10 13.46
C PHE A 81 6.32 -11.48 12.10
N LEU A 82 7.19 -10.46 12.00
CA LEU A 82 7.50 -9.84 10.70
C LEU A 82 8.08 -10.85 9.71
N TYR A 83 9.03 -11.70 10.14
CA TYR A 83 9.56 -12.76 9.28
C TYR A 83 8.45 -13.72 8.81
N HIS A 84 7.57 -14.12 9.71
CA HIS A 84 6.46 -15.03 9.40
C HIS A 84 5.45 -14.39 8.43
N ALA A 85 5.01 -13.17 8.69
CA ALA A 85 4.05 -12.47 7.84
C ALA A 85 4.62 -12.17 6.45
N LEU A 86 5.86 -11.70 6.35
CA LEU A 86 6.50 -11.35 5.07
C LEU A 86 6.80 -12.57 4.19
N GLN A 87 6.71 -13.79 4.72
CA GLN A 87 6.74 -15.03 3.95
C GLN A 87 5.37 -15.40 3.34
N GLY A 88 4.33 -14.58 3.53
CA GLY A 88 2.95 -14.92 3.14
C GLY A 88 2.33 -15.99 4.03
N LYS A 89 2.80 -16.12 5.28
CA LYS A 89 2.31 -17.16 6.20
C LYS A 89 1.40 -16.65 7.30
N SER A 90 1.16 -15.33 7.37
CA SER A 90 0.26 -14.75 8.36
C SER A 90 -1.16 -15.26 8.22
N GLU A 91 -1.81 -15.56 9.35
CA GLU A 91 -3.22 -15.92 9.38
C GLU A 91 -4.15 -14.70 9.30
N ASN A 92 -5.44 -14.95 9.07
CA ASN A 92 -6.48 -13.91 9.06
C ASN A 92 -6.74 -13.36 10.47
N GLY A 93 -7.44 -12.22 10.58
CA GLY A 93 -7.75 -11.62 11.87
C GLY A 93 -6.52 -10.97 12.49
N GLY A 94 -6.12 -11.37 13.69
CA GLY A 94 -5.14 -10.62 14.49
C GLY A 94 -3.77 -10.46 13.85
N GLU A 95 -3.29 -11.44 13.09
CA GLU A 95 -2.01 -11.30 12.38
C GLU A 95 -2.09 -10.35 11.19
N ALA A 96 -3.13 -10.47 10.35
CA ALA A 96 -3.43 -9.52 9.28
C ALA A 96 -3.67 -8.09 9.83
N PHE A 97 -4.37 -7.97 10.96
CA PHE A 97 -4.61 -6.69 11.63
C PHE A 97 -3.31 -6.01 12.06
N ARG A 98 -2.36 -6.76 12.62
CA ARG A 98 -1.04 -6.22 13.03
C ARG A 98 -0.27 -5.62 11.84
N MET A 99 -0.41 -6.16 10.63
CA MET A 99 0.30 -5.68 9.45
C MET A 99 -0.06 -4.24 9.03
N LYS A 100 -1.16 -3.69 9.54
CA LYS A 100 -1.56 -2.28 9.34
C LYS A 100 -0.57 -1.30 9.95
N PHE A 101 0.13 -1.75 10.98
CA PHE A 101 1.15 -0.98 11.67
C PHE A 101 2.57 -1.35 11.19
N VAL A 102 2.68 -1.87 9.95
CA VAL A 102 3.94 -2.24 9.31
C VAL A 102 4.08 -1.50 7.99
N VAL A 103 5.22 -0.84 7.82
CA VAL A 103 5.58 -0.05 6.64
C VAL A 103 6.78 -0.69 5.95
N ARG A 104 6.61 -1.11 4.71
CA ARG A 104 7.68 -1.69 3.89
C ARG A 104 8.11 -0.69 2.84
N MET A 105 9.40 -0.47 2.68
CA MET A 105 9.92 0.53 1.75
C MET A 105 11.08 -0.03 0.95
N SER A 106 11.18 0.38 -0.31
CA SER A 106 12.34 0.17 -1.15
C SER A 106 12.45 1.32 -2.15
N ASP A 107 13.68 1.65 -2.57
CA ASP A 107 13.88 2.37 -3.82
C ASP A 107 13.19 1.55 -4.92
N CYS A 108 12.35 2.19 -5.71
CA CYS A 108 11.48 1.50 -6.65
C CYS A 108 11.08 2.44 -7.77
N PRO A 109 11.59 2.21 -8.98
CA PRO A 109 11.16 2.95 -10.16
C PRO A 109 9.71 2.69 -10.53
N ILE A 110 9.13 3.70 -11.19
CA ILE A 110 7.82 3.61 -11.84
C ILE A 110 8.08 3.38 -13.34
N LEU A 111 7.45 2.34 -13.88
CA LEU A 111 7.65 1.90 -15.26
C LEU A 111 6.68 2.56 -16.24
N MET A 112 5.48 2.86 -15.78
CA MET A 112 4.39 3.38 -16.60
C MET A 112 3.40 4.18 -15.76
N LYS A 113 2.66 5.05 -16.44
CA LYS A 113 1.53 5.80 -15.87
C LYS A 113 0.36 4.89 -15.56
N PHE A 114 -0.63 5.41 -14.83
CA PHE A 114 -1.85 4.65 -14.58
C PHE A 114 -2.62 4.31 -15.86
N ASP A 115 -2.53 5.06 -16.94
CA ASP A 115 -3.15 4.68 -18.23
C ASP A 115 -2.34 3.63 -19.02
N ALA A 116 -1.36 2.98 -18.37
CA ALA A 116 -0.43 1.99 -18.94
C ALA A 116 0.54 2.55 -19.99
N LYS A 117 0.63 3.88 -20.17
CA LYS A 117 1.68 4.49 -21.00
C LYS A 117 3.03 4.36 -20.32
N ILE A 118 3.98 3.73 -21.00
CA ILE A 118 5.34 3.53 -20.51
C ILE A 118 6.01 4.89 -20.31
N LEU A 119 6.70 5.02 -19.18
CA LEU A 119 7.55 6.16 -18.90
C LEU A 119 8.94 5.87 -19.47
N PRO A 120 9.39 6.61 -20.50
CA PRO A 120 10.69 6.36 -21.12
C PRO A 120 11.80 6.67 -20.10
N ARG A 121 12.85 5.85 -20.11
CA ARG A 121 13.97 5.98 -19.19
C ARG A 121 15.28 5.52 -19.81
N SER A 122 16.31 6.35 -19.73
CA SER A 122 17.69 6.04 -20.13
C SER A 122 18.53 5.56 -18.93
N LEU A 123 19.61 4.81 -19.18
CA LEU A 123 20.53 4.36 -18.12
C LEU A 123 21.28 5.52 -17.42
N HIS A 124 21.30 6.71 -18.02
CA HIS A 124 21.92 7.90 -17.43
C HIS A 124 20.96 8.66 -16.50
N ASP A 125 19.68 8.28 -16.50
CA ASP A 125 18.67 8.91 -15.68
C ASP A 125 18.81 8.46 -14.22
N ASP A 126 18.92 9.43 -13.31
CA ASP A 126 19.06 9.18 -11.87
C ASP A 126 17.73 9.26 -11.10
N TRP A 127 16.69 9.86 -11.68
CA TRP A 127 15.37 9.99 -11.04
C TRP A 127 14.80 8.67 -10.49
N PRO A 128 15.04 7.47 -11.09
CA PRO A 128 14.50 6.22 -10.55
C PRO A 128 15.03 5.89 -9.14
N ASN A 129 16.25 6.33 -8.81
CA ASN A 129 16.88 6.11 -7.50
C ASN A 129 16.31 7.02 -6.39
N ARG A 130 15.45 7.98 -6.76
CA ARG A 130 14.87 8.95 -5.85
C ARG A 130 13.46 8.60 -5.43
N ILE A 131 12.86 7.57 -6.03
CA ILE A 131 11.51 7.13 -5.72
C ILE A 131 11.56 5.98 -4.73
N LYS A 132 10.89 6.16 -3.59
CA LYS A 132 10.58 5.10 -2.62
C LYS A 132 9.15 4.61 -2.83
N LEU A 133 8.97 3.34 -3.15
CA LEU A 133 7.64 2.74 -3.07
C LEU A 133 7.39 2.29 -1.64
N VAL A 134 6.24 2.65 -1.10
CA VAL A 134 5.88 2.36 0.30
C VAL A 134 4.64 1.51 0.36
N SER A 135 4.80 0.30 0.88
CA SER A 135 3.76 -0.71 0.93
C SER A 135 3.22 -0.85 2.36
N VAL A 136 1.96 -0.46 2.54
CA VAL A 136 1.25 -0.40 3.83
C VAL A 136 -0.16 -0.93 3.63
N THR A 137 -0.68 -1.65 4.63
CA THR A 137 -2.04 -2.20 4.59
C THR A 137 -3.01 -1.19 5.22
N GLY A 138 -4.24 -1.10 4.71
CA GLY A 138 -5.27 -0.19 5.21
C GLY A 138 -6.25 -0.86 6.17
N PHE A 139 -7.10 -0.08 6.83
CA PHE A 139 -8.31 -0.62 7.46
C PHE A 139 -9.33 -0.95 6.38
N ASP A 140 -9.76 -2.21 6.32
CA ASP A 140 -10.77 -2.65 5.36
C ASP A 140 -12.03 -3.09 6.11
N PHE A 141 -13.17 -2.78 5.54
CA PHE A 141 -14.49 -3.12 6.06
C PHE A 141 -15.32 -3.78 4.96
N ALA A 142 -14.65 -4.41 3.99
CA ALA A 142 -15.26 -5.14 2.88
C ALA A 142 -16.06 -6.37 3.32
N GLY A 143 -16.04 -6.70 4.62
CA GLY A 143 -16.77 -7.84 5.14
C GLY A 143 -16.09 -9.16 4.77
N ARG A 144 -14.75 -9.23 4.72
CA ARG A 144 -14.06 -10.48 4.42
C ARG A 144 -13.46 -11.08 5.69
N LYS A 145 -13.22 -12.39 5.67
CA LYS A 145 -12.57 -13.10 6.79
C LYS A 145 -11.23 -12.50 7.22
N HIS A 146 -10.53 -11.85 6.29
CA HIS A 146 -9.25 -11.16 6.52
C HIS A 146 -9.43 -9.89 7.36
N ASP A 147 -10.61 -9.26 7.28
CA ASP A 147 -10.96 -7.98 7.89
C ASP A 147 -11.75 -8.16 9.20
N VAL A 148 -11.86 -9.39 9.71
CA VAL A 148 -12.69 -9.70 10.89
C VAL A 148 -12.28 -8.88 12.11
N ASP A 149 -10.99 -8.63 12.28
CA ASP A 149 -10.47 -7.85 13.40
C ASP A 149 -10.64 -6.34 13.18
N ASP A 150 -10.79 -5.87 11.94
CA ASP A 150 -11.20 -4.48 11.66
C ASP A 150 -12.64 -4.25 12.11
N ILE A 151 -13.53 -5.15 11.70
CA ILE A 151 -14.95 -5.10 12.04
C ILE A 151 -15.13 -5.18 13.55
N THR A 152 -14.55 -6.19 14.19
CA THR A 152 -14.76 -6.42 15.62
C THR A 152 -14.01 -5.42 16.50
N SER A 153 -12.98 -4.75 15.98
CA SER A 153 -12.27 -3.69 16.72
C SER A 153 -12.96 -2.34 16.64
N TYR A 154 -13.52 -1.98 15.48
CA TYR A 154 -14.00 -0.63 15.24
C TYR A 154 -15.52 -0.49 15.16
N ILE A 155 -16.29 -1.55 14.92
CA ILE A 155 -17.75 -1.45 14.87
C ILE A 155 -18.33 -1.95 16.20
N LYS A 156 -18.83 -1.05 17.06
CA LYS A 156 -19.32 -1.39 18.40
C LYS A 156 -20.49 -2.38 18.38
N ASN A 157 -21.39 -2.24 17.41
CA ASN A 157 -22.57 -3.07 17.26
C ASN A 157 -22.42 -4.15 16.18
N TRP A 158 -21.19 -4.59 15.86
CA TRP A 158 -20.92 -5.51 14.73
C TRP A 158 -21.78 -6.79 14.76
N HIS A 159 -22.09 -7.29 15.96
CA HIS A 159 -22.90 -8.50 16.18
C HIS A 159 -24.36 -8.34 15.74
N GLN A 160 -24.83 -7.10 15.56
CA GLN A 160 -26.15 -6.75 15.02
C GLN A 160 -26.09 -6.45 13.53
N ILE A 161 -24.88 -6.20 13.00
CA ILE A 161 -24.65 -5.87 11.60
C ILE A 161 -24.51 -7.14 10.75
N PHE A 162 -23.80 -8.16 11.24
CA PHE A 162 -23.48 -9.36 10.47
C PHE A 162 -24.23 -10.60 10.94
N GLU A 163 -24.51 -11.51 10.01
CA GLU A 163 -24.96 -12.86 10.37
C GLU A 163 -23.90 -13.58 11.20
N LEU A 164 -24.31 -14.24 12.29
CA LEU A 164 -23.40 -14.89 13.22
C LEU A 164 -23.37 -16.41 13.05
N ASP A 165 -22.17 -16.97 13.19
CA ASP A 165 -22.00 -18.41 13.35
C ASP A 165 -22.41 -18.81 14.77
N GLN A 166 -23.36 -19.75 14.89
CA GLN A 166 -23.97 -20.12 16.17
C GLN A 166 -23.00 -20.82 17.13
N ILE A 167 -21.89 -21.36 16.64
CA ILE A 167 -20.90 -22.09 17.44
C ILE A 167 -19.87 -21.11 18.00
N THR A 168 -19.34 -20.24 17.14
CA THR A 168 -18.22 -19.35 17.47
C THR A 168 -18.66 -17.96 17.93
N GLY A 169 -19.91 -17.57 17.67
CA GLY A 169 -20.44 -16.23 17.93
C GLY A 169 -19.80 -15.12 17.08
N LYS A 170 -18.99 -15.48 16.09
CA LYS A 170 -18.30 -14.55 15.17
C LYS A 170 -19.11 -14.33 13.89
N PRO A 171 -18.78 -13.31 13.07
CA PRO A 171 -19.39 -13.16 11.75
C PRO A 171 -19.23 -14.45 10.93
N LYS A 172 -20.36 -14.94 10.42
CA LYS A 172 -20.42 -16.19 9.66
C LYS A 172 -19.75 -16.00 8.32
N VAL A 173 -18.80 -16.88 8.00
CA VAL A 173 -18.08 -16.86 6.73
C VAL A 173 -18.86 -17.66 5.69
N PHE A 174 -19.31 -16.99 4.65
CA PHE A 174 -19.95 -17.58 3.48
C PHE A 174 -18.94 -17.76 2.36
N ASN A 175 -19.10 -18.85 1.60
CA ASN A 175 -18.23 -19.20 0.47
C ASN A 175 -16.72 -19.20 0.81
N GLY A 176 -16.39 -19.38 2.10
CA GLY A 176 -15.00 -19.38 2.58
C GLY A 176 -14.29 -18.02 2.58
N ARG A 177 -15.01 -16.91 2.35
CA ARG A 177 -14.40 -15.57 2.21
C ARG A 177 -15.21 -14.44 2.87
N ASP A 178 -16.50 -14.35 2.63
CA ASP A 178 -17.27 -13.11 2.85
C ASP A 178 -18.23 -13.22 4.06
N PHE A 179 -18.55 -12.10 4.68
CA PHE A 179 -19.58 -11.90 5.70
C PHE A 179 -20.79 -11.26 5.05
N TYR A 180 -21.99 -11.70 5.40
CA TYR A 180 -23.21 -11.04 4.97
C TYR A 180 -23.82 -10.18 6.08
N PRO A 181 -24.25 -8.96 5.76
CA PRO A 181 -25.01 -8.15 6.68
C PRO A 181 -26.41 -8.74 6.89
N VAL A 182 -26.98 -8.55 8.08
CA VAL A 182 -28.37 -8.92 8.37
C VAL A 182 -29.30 -7.99 7.58
N GLN A 183 -30.35 -8.54 6.95
CA GLN A 183 -31.21 -7.82 6.00
C GLN A 183 -31.86 -6.53 6.54
N SER A 184 -32.00 -6.38 7.85
CA SER A 184 -32.50 -5.17 8.52
C SER A 184 -31.59 -4.77 9.66
N HIS A 185 -30.28 -4.75 9.39
CA HIS A 185 -29.30 -4.33 10.39
C HIS A 185 -29.53 -2.86 10.82
N PRO A 186 -29.24 -2.53 12.09
CA PRO A 186 -29.24 -1.14 12.55
C PRO A 186 -28.13 -0.32 11.88
N GLU A 187 -28.15 1.00 12.08
CA GLU A 187 -27.05 1.87 11.70
C GLU A 187 -25.74 1.43 12.36
N VAL A 188 -24.64 1.50 11.62
CA VAL A 188 -23.32 1.08 12.10
C VAL A 188 -22.79 2.08 13.11
N GLN A 189 -22.39 1.59 14.29
CA GLN A 189 -21.83 2.41 15.36
C GLN A 189 -20.31 2.28 15.37
N LEU A 190 -19.63 3.22 14.73
CA LEU A 190 -18.17 3.25 14.66
C LEU A 190 -17.55 3.70 16.00
N ASP A 191 -16.47 3.04 16.43
CA ASP A 191 -15.62 3.50 17.52
C ASP A 191 -14.61 4.52 17.01
N GLU A 192 -15.10 5.72 16.72
CA GLU A 192 -14.32 6.80 16.11
C GLU A 192 -13.04 7.11 16.88
N ARG A 193 -13.10 7.12 18.22
CA ARG A 193 -11.94 7.40 19.06
C ARG A 193 -10.83 6.38 18.84
N ARG A 194 -11.18 5.09 18.91
CA ARG A 194 -10.22 4.01 18.72
C ARG A 194 -9.65 4.02 17.30
N LEU A 195 -10.51 4.23 16.30
CA LEU A 195 -10.09 4.31 14.90
C LEU A 195 -9.12 5.49 14.67
N VAL A 196 -9.42 6.68 15.21
CA VAL A 196 -8.51 7.84 15.13
C VAL A 196 -7.18 7.55 15.81
N ASP A 197 -7.19 6.94 17.01
CA ASP A 197 -5.96 6.61 17.74
C ASP A 197 -5.05 5.68 16.90
N ASP A 198 -5.62 4.67 16.26
CA ASP A 198 -4.87 3.73 15.42
C ASP A 198 -4.48 4.33 14.06
N LEU A 199 -5.34 5.15 13.42
CA LEU A 199 -4.98 5.92 12.23
C LEU A 199 -3.80 6.84 12.51
N MET A 200 -3.80 7.54 13.65
CA MET A 200 -2.67 8.37 14.06
C MET A 200 -1.38 7.54 14.22
N ARG A 201 -1.46 6.31 14.77
CA ARG A 201 -0.30 5.40 14.83
C ARG A 201 0.20 5.04 13.45
N MET A 202 -0.69 4.68 12.51
CA MET A 202 -0.33 4.39 11.12
C MET A 202 0.35 5.58 10.44
N VAL A 203 -0.19 6.79 10.62
CA VAL A 203 0.41 8.03 10.08
C VAL A 203 1.80 8.25 10.67
N ARG A 204 1.95 8.13 12.00
CA ARG A 204 3.25 8.30 12.67
C ARG A 204 4.30 7.36 12.11
N ILE A 205 4.01 6.07 12.02
CA ILE A 205 4.98 5.11 11.52
C ILE A 205 5.30 5.34 10.04
N ARG A 206 4.29 5.67 9.22
CA ARG A 206 4.45 6.00 7.80
C ARG A 206 5.39 7.18 7.60
N LEU A 207 5.16 8.28 8.32
CA LEU A 207 5.96 9.50 8.20
C LEU A 207 7.33 9.35 8.85
N TYR A 208 7.43 8.62 9.96
CA TYR A 208 8.73 8.30 10.56
C TYR A 208 9.59 7.46 9.61
N ALA A 209 9.03 6.43 8.98
CA ALA A 209 9.72 5.62 7.98
C ALA A 209 10.22 6.48 6.81
N CYS A 210 9.36 7.36 6.26
CA CYS A 210 9.77 8.36 5.26
C CYS A 210 10.94 9.21 5.73
N ASN A 211 10.83 9.76 6.94
CA ASN A 211 11.85 10.64 7.51
C ASN A 211 13.19 9.90 7.70
N MET A 212 13.18 8.66 8.19
CA MET A 212 14.38 7.84 8.33
C MET A 212 15.03 7.51 6.99
N GLU A 213 14.20 7.28 5.96
CA GLU A 213 14.65 7.06 4.59
C GLU A 213 14.98 8.34 3.82
N ARG A 214 15.04 9.49 4.52
CA ARG A 214 15.35 10.83 3.99
C ARG A 214 14.44 11.27 2.83
N VAL A 215 13.19 10.83 2.85
CA VAL A 215 12.18 11.28 1.90
C VAL A 215 11.90 12.76 2.15
N GLU A 216 11.88 13.54 1.07
CA GLU A 216 11.66 14.98 1.10
C GLU A 216 10.22 15.35 0.74
N ILE A 217 9.62 14.63 -0.21
CA ILE A 217 8.24 14.82 -0.62
C ILE A 217 7.48 13.50 -0.47
N VAL A 218 6.40 13.51 0.30
CA VAL A 218 5.55 12.33 0.47
C VAL A 218 4.33 12.48 -0.42
N VAL A 219 4.09 11.50 -1.30
CA VAL A 219 2.89 11.43 -2.15
C VAL A 219 1.98 10.30 -1.65
N GLU A 220 0.76 10.64 -1.26
CA GLU A 220 -0.20 9.74 -0.61
C GLU A 220 -1.57 9.82 -1.29
N THR A 221 -2.33 8.72 -1.26
CA THR A 221 -3.76 8.69 -1.63
C THR A 221 -4.67 8.68 -0.39
N GLY A 222 -4.11 9.05 0.78
CA GLY A 222 -4.69 8.86 2.11
C GLY A 222 -4.02 7.72 2.87
N ILE A 223 -3.94 7.82 4.20
CA ILE A 223 -3.28 6.82 5.06
C ILE A 223 -4.35 6.03 5.83
N GLY A 224 -4.25 4.70 5.78
CA GLY A 224 -5.17 3.80 6.48
C GLY A 224 -6.51 3.57 5.78
N LEU A 225 -6.70 4.12 4.58
CA LEU A 225 -7.88 3.88 3.75
C LEU A 225 -7.69 2.57 2.98
N GLY A 226 -8.33 1.49 3.43
CA GLY A 226 -8.45 0.27 2.62
C GLY A 226 -9.33 0.48 1.39
N VAL A 227 -9.30 -0.48 0.46
CA VAL A 227 -9.93 -0.35 -0.88
C VAL A 227 -11.41 0.05 -0.84
N PHE A 228 -12.15 -0.38 0.18
CA PHE A 228 -13.59 -0.13 0.26
C PHE A 228 -14.00 0.87 1.33
N ALA A 229 -13.10 1.20 2.27
CA ALA A 229 -13.36 2.11 3.38
C ALA A 229 -14.76 1.95 4.05
N GLY A 230 -15.37 0.76 4.06
CA GLY A 230 -16.71 0.57 4.64
C GLY A 230 -17.89 1.09 3.82
N LYS A 231 -17.73 1.26 2.50
CA LYS A 231 -18.81 1.69 1.59
C LYS A 231 -20.04 0.79 1.64
N HIS A 232 -19.86 -0.52 1.77
CA HIS A 232 -20.97 -1.48 1.91
C HIS A 232 -21.74 -1.34 3.22
N LEU A 233 -21.15 -0.66 4.21
CA LEU A 233 -21.72 -0.39 5.52
C LEU A 233 -22.18 1.06 5.67
N GLY A 234 -21.99 1.91 4.64
CA GLY A 234 -22.37 3.32 4.65
C GLY A 234 -21.52 4.22 5.56
N ILE A 235 -20.32 3.78 5.95
CA ILE A 235 -19.43 4.51 6.89
C ILE A 235 -18.20 5.12 6.20
N ASP A 236 -18.12 5.05 4.88
CA ASP A 236 -16.92 5.42 4.13
C ASP A 236 -16.60 6.91 4.15
N GLY A 237 -17.61 7.78 4.08
CA GLY A 237 -17.41 9.22 4.27
C GLY A 237 -16.83 9.55 5.66
N LEU A 238 -17.34 8.89 6.71
CA LEU A 238 -16.84 9.08 8.06
C LEU A 238 -15.39 8.61 8.19
N ILE A 239 -15.04 7.43 7.67
CA ILE A 239 -13.67 6.91 7.72
C ILE A 239 -12.69 7.83 6.98
N ARG A 240 -13.05 8.33 5.80
CA ARG A 240 -12.22 9.29 5.04
C ARG A 240 -11.97 10.58 5.83
N LYS A 241 -13.02 11.14 6.42
CA LYS A 241 -12.91 12.31 7.30
C LYS A 241 -12.00 12.04 8.51
N LEU A 242 -12.15 10.90 9.18
CA LEU A 242 -11.33 10.53 10.33
C LEU A 242 -9.86 10.29 9.95
N SER A 243 -9.59 9.76 8.75
CA SER A 243 -8.22 9.63 8.20
C SER A 243 -7.58 10.99 7.97
N ALA A 244 -8.27 11.92 7.29
CA ALA A 244 -7.78 13.28 7.09
C ALA A 244 -7.49 13.96 8.43
N TYR A 245 -8.44 13.89 9.37
CA TYR A 245 -8.30 14.44 10.71
C TYR A 245 -7.12 13.85 11.49
N ALA A 246 -6.94 12.52 11.47
CA ALA A 246 -5.81 11.86 12.14
C ALA A 246 -4.46 12.32 11.57
N ILE A 247 -4.37 12.49 10.25
CA ILE A 247 -3.17 13.04 9.59
C ILE A 247 -2.93 14.48 10.07
N GLY A 248 -3.96 15.33 10.04
CA GLY A 248 -3.90 16.71 10.50
C GLY A 248 -3.35 16.81 11.93
N LEU A 249 -3.90 16.00 12.85
CA LEU A 249 -3.45 15.93 14.25
C LEU A 249 -1.98 15.53 14.39
N VAL A 250 -1.51 14.52 13.66
CA VAL A 250 -0.11 14.08 13.73
C VAL A 250 0.82 15.16 13.18
N LEU A 251 0.49 15.78 12.04
CA LEU A 251 1.31 16.82 11.45
C LEU A 251 1.38 18.09 12.33
N GLN A 252 0.28 18.48 12.96
CA GLN A 252 0.27 19.62 13.88
C GLN A 252 1.08 19.35 15.15
N LYS A 253 0.95 18.16 15.74
CA LYS A 253 1.60 17.82 17.02
C LYS A 253 3.07 17.43 16.85
N GLU A 254 3.39 16.72 15.78
CA GLU A 254 4.66 16.01 15.60
C GLU A 254 5.39 16.42 14.31
N GLY A 255 4.82 17.29 13.47
CA GLY A 255 5.40 17.67 12.17
C GLY A 255 6.85 18.18 12.26
N ALA A 256 7.19 18.90 13.32
CA ALA A 256 8.56 19.39 13.55
C ALA A 256 9.59 18.27 13.77
N MET A 257 9.15 17.06 14.10
CA MET A 257 10.03 15.88 14.24
C MET A 257 10.45 15.30 12.89
N PHE A 258 9.66 15.50 11.83
CA PHE A 258 9.93 14.94 10.50
C PHE A 258 10.83 15.86 9.67
N ARG A 259 12.06 16.07 10.15
CA ARG A 259 13.03 17.06 9.63
C ARG A 259 13.38 16.93 8.15
N ASN A 260 13.29 15.74 7.58
CA ASN A 260 13.59 15.51 6.17
C ASN A 260 12.40 15.82 5.26
N ILE A 261 11.17 15.72 5.77
CA ILE A 261 9.94 15.90 4.99
C ILE A 261 9.67 17.40 4.84
N ARG A 262 9.66 17.86 3.59
CA ARG A 262 9.46 19.28 3.22
C ARG A 262 8.02 19.58 2.85
N ALA A 263 7.31 18.61 2.27
CA ALA A 263 5.90 18.74 1.93
C ALA A 263 5.26 17.36 1.80
N ILE A 264 3.93 17.34 1.97
CA ILE A 264 3.10 16.18 1.70
C ILE A 264 2.12 16.55 0.60
N VAL A 265 1.96 15.67 -0.39
CA VAL A 265 1.02 15.83 -1.49
C VAL A 265 0.00 14.71 -1.42
N PHE A 266 -1.28 15.06 -1.26
CA PHE A 266 -2.38 14.12 -1.38
C PHE A 266 -2.84 14.08 -2.83
N ALA A 267 -2.47 13.01 -3.53
CA ALA A 267 -2.93 12.69 -4.87
C ALA A 267 -4.19 11.83 -4.75
N LEU A 268 -5.35 12.46 -4.64
CA LEU A 268 -6.62 11.79 -4.30
C LEU A 268 -7.42 11.50 -5.56
N PRO A 269 -7.42 10.25 -6.07
CA PRO A 269 -8.14 9.91 -7.28
C PRO A 269 -9.66 10.06 -7.11
N ILE A 270 -10.30 10.72 -8.07
CA ILE A 270 -11.76 10.88 -8.10
C ILE A 270 -12.41 9.68 -8.81
N PHE A 271 -12.94 8.75 -8.01
CA PHE A 271 -13.55 7.52 -8.53
C PHE A 271 -15.07 7.56 -8.63
N ALA A 272 -15.73 8.40 -7.82
CA ALA A 272 -17.18 8.43 -7.74
C ALA A 272 -17.78 9.30 -8.85
N LYS A 273 -18.97 8.90 -9.32
CA LYS A 273 -19.80 9.71 -10.22
C LYS A 273 -21.20 9.84 -9.64
N ASP A 274 -21.83 11.00 -9.83
CA ASP A 274 -23.23 11.23 -9.49
C ASP A 274 -24.15 10.47 -10.46
N ARG A 275 -25.46 10.55 -10.22
CA ARG A 275 -26.47 9.90 -11.07
C ARG A 275 -26.50 10.44 -12.52
N ASN A 276 -25.90 11.60 -12.75
CA ASN A 276 -25.79 12.26 -14.04
C ASN A 276 -24.42 12.00 -14.71
N GLY A 277 -23.54 11.22 -14.08
CA GLY A 277 -22.21 10.88 -14.59
C GLY A 277 -21.12 11.92 -14.29
N HIS A 278 -21.40 12.97 -13.51
CA HIS A 278 -20.39 13.93 -13.07
C HIS A 278 -19.52 13.34 -11.97
N GLN A 279 -18.22 13.65 -12.00
CA GLN A 279 -17.30 13.22 -10.95
C GLN A 279 -17.69 13.83 -9.58
N LEU A 280 -17.73 12.99 -8.55
CA LEU A 280 -17.96 13.39 -7.16
C LEU A 280 -16.61 13.40 -6.43
N PRO A 281 -16.06 14.58 -6.07
CA PRO A 281 -14.76 14.71 -5.43
C PRO A 281 -14.81 14.44 -3.92
N ASP A 282 -15.64 13.52 -3.45
CA ASP A 282 -15.96 13.32 -2.02
C ASP A 282 -14.71 13.19 -1.12
N THR A 283 -13.76 12.34 -1.52
CA THR A 283 -12.49 12.15 -0.79
C THR A 283 -11.60 13.39 -0.85
N TYR A 284 -11.57 14.08 -2.00
CA TYR A 284 -10.81 15.30 -2.18
C TYR A 284 -11.38 16.42 -1.29
N ASP A 285 -12.70 16.56 -1.23
CA ASP A 285 -13.41 17.54 -0.43
C ASP A 285 -13.18 17.33 1.07
N ASP A 286 -13.16 16.08 1.55
CA ASP A 286 -12.84 15.75 2.95
C ASP A 286 -11.43 16.26 3.34
N PHE A 287 -10.44 16.06 2.47
CA PHE A 287 -9.06 16.52 2.69
C PHE A 287 -8.91 18.04 2.52
N VAL A 288 -9.59 18.65 1.54
CA VAL A 288 -9.63 20.11 1.39
C VAL A 288 -10.25 20.75 2.63
N HIS A 289 -11.32 20.17 3.16
CA HIS A 289 -11.94 20.64 4.38
C HIS A 289 -10.93 20.63 5.53
N GLU A 290 -10.27 19.51 5.79
CA GLU A 290 -9.30 19.41 6.89
C GLU A 290 -8.11 20.37 6.73
N PHE A 291 -7.46 20.40 5.56
CA PHE A 291 -6.20 21.10 5.38
C PHE A 291 -6.33 22.56 4.91
N SER A 292 -7.48 22.96 4.35
CA SER A 292 -7.70 24.34 3.88
C SER A 292 -8.73 25.08 4.74
N ILE A 293 -9.85 24.45 5.07
CA ILE A 293 -10.95 25.09 5.82
C ILE A 293 -10.77 24.91 7.34
N GLY A 294 -10.24 23.76 7.76
CA GLY A 294 -10.02 23.36 9.15
C GLY A 294 -8.88 24.10 9.87
N ASN A 295 -8.31 25.14 9.24
CA ASN A 295 -7.21 25.96 9.77
C ASN A 295 -5.96 25.15 10.11
N TYR A 296 -5.58 24.17 9.28
CA TYR A 296 -4.30 23.48 9.45
C TYR A 296 -3.13 24.48 9.51
N SER A 297 -2.39 24.45 10.61
CA SER A 297 -1.24 25.35 10.88
C SER A 297 0.04 24.58 11.18
N GLY A 298 0.12 23.31 10.77
CA GLY A 298 1.30 22.48 11.02
C GLY A 298 2.51 22.94 10.19
N PRO A 299 3.74 22.59 10.61
CA PRO A 299 4.97 23.09 10.01
C PRO A 299 5.28 22.49 8.62
N ILE A 300 4.60 21.41 8.24
CA ILE A 300 4.78 20.75 6.95
C ILE A 300 3.63 21.20 6.03
N PRO A 301 3.92 21.91 4.93
CA PRO A 301 2.92 22.22 3.93
C PRO A 301 2.24 20.97 3.35
N VAL A 302 0.93 21.05 3.16
CA VAL A 302 0.12 20.02 2.52
C VAL A 302 -0.42 20.56 1.20
N LEU A 303 -0.20 19.81 0.12
CA LEU A 303 -0.71 20.10 -1.22
C LEU A 303 -1.74 19.03 -1.59
N ILE A 304 -2.84 19.41 -2.24
CA ILE A 304 -3.86 18.46 -2.70
C ILE A 304 -3.91 18.54 -4.22
N ALA A 305 -3.70 17.40 -4.89
CA ALA A 305 -3.58 17.29 -6.34
C ALA A 305 -4.43 16.12 -6.88
N ASP A 306 -4.79 16.17 -8.18
CA ASP A 306 -5.59 15.14 -8.86
C ASP A 306 -4.95 14.66 -10.19
N GLN A 307 -5.44 13.50 -10.65
CA GLN A 307 -5.32 12.75 -11.91
C GLN A 307 -4.24 11.68 -12.08
N ASP A 308 -2.97 11.84 -11.67
CA ASP A 308 -1.99 10.75 -11.79
C ASP A 308 -0.85 10.84 -10.77
N MET A 309 -0.94 10.02 -9.71
CA MET A 309 0.08 9.93 -8.66
C MET A 309 1.46 9.49 -9.18
N HIS A 310 1.50 8.64 -10.20
CA HIS A 310 2.77 8.18 -10.78
C HIS A 310 3.47 9.31 -11.51
N GLU A 311 2.75 10.03 -12.37
CA GLU A 311 3.29 11.17 -13.10
C GLU A 311 3.78 12.26 -12.14
N LEU A 312 2.99 12.57 -11.11
CA LEU A 312 3.39 13.50 -10.06
C LEU A 312 4.68 13.05 -9.37
N THR A 313 4.75 11.80 -8.92
CA THR A 313 5.92 11.23 -8.24
C THR A 313 7.16 11.32 -9.13
N VAL A 314 7.03 10.94 -10.40
CA VAL A 314 8.10 10.96 -11.39
C VAL A 314 8.56 12.39 -11.64
N ALA A 315 7.65 13.33 -11.82
CA ALA A 315 7.96 14.75 -12.00
C ALA A 315 8.73 15.33 -10.80
N ILE A 316 8.33 14.99 -9.57
CA ILE A 316 9.03 15.39 -8.35
C ILE A 316 10.46 14.80 -8.31
N ALA A 317 10.61 13.51 -8.65
CA ALA A 317 11.91 12.85 -8.70
C ALA A 317 12.85 13.48 -9.76
N PHE A 318 12.32 13.78 -10.95
CA PHE A 318 13.03 14.50 -12.01
C PHE A 318 13.53 15.88 -11.54
N ARG A 319 12.78 16.56 -10.66
CA ARG A 319 13.14 17.87 -10.14
C ARG A 319 14.24 17.87 -9.09
N GLY A 320 14.73 16.71 -8.65
CA GLY A 320 15.82 16.66 -7.66
C GLY A 320 15.45 15.94 -6.37
N PHE A 321 14.15 15.79 -6.07
CA PHE A 321 13.71 15.43 -4.73
C PHE A 321 13.65 13.93 -4.54
N ARG A 322 14.00 13.47 -3.34
CA ARG A 322 13.67 12.13 -2.88
C ARG A 322 12.18 12.09 -2.52
N VAL A 323 11.44 11.26 -3.22
CA VAL A 323 9.98 11.19 -3.13
C VAL A 323 9.55 9.80 -2.70
N SER A 324 8.48 9.71 -1.93
CA SER A 324 7.81 8.43 -1.68
C SER A 324 6.43 8.40 -2.28
N GLN A 325 6.03 7.23 -2.77
CA GLN A 325 4.68 6.98 -3.25
C GLN A 325 4.06 5.83 -2.48
N LEU A 326 2.81 6.01 -2.02
CA LEU A 326 2.03 4.93 -1.45
C LEU A 326 1.69 3.86 -2.50
N ASN A 327 1.83 2.61 -2.10
CA ASN A 327 1.29 1.43 -2.75
C ASN A 327 0.45 0.69 -1.72
N PRO A 328 -0.89 0.78 -1.78
CA PRO A 328 -1.73 0.00 -0.89
C PRO A 328 -1.42 -1.49 -1.05
N ALA A 329 -1.55 -2.24 0.03
CA ALA A 329 -1.17 -3.64 0.05
C ALA A 329 -2.19 -4.49 0.79
N ASP A 330 -2.20 -5.78 0.46
CA ASP A 330 -3.02 -6.78 1.14
C ASP A 330 -2.81 -6.72 2.64
N SER A 331 -3.88 -6.99 3.37
CA SER A 331 -3.96 -7.27 4.81
C SER A 331 -2.86 -8.20 5.34
N HIS A 332 -2.30 -9.08 4.51
CA HIS A 332 -1.19 -9.99 4.86
C HIS A 332 0.22 -9.40 4.67
N GLY A 333 0.33 -8.21 4.08
CA GLY A 333 1.59 -7.50 3.99
C GLY A 333 2.65 -8.18 3.13
N VAL A 334 2.24 -8.93 2.10
CA VAL A 334 3.10 -9.33 0.98
C VAL A 334 2.80 -8.45 -0.23
N PHE A 335 3.84 -8.13 -1.00
CA PHE A 335 3.70 -7.33 -2.22
C PHE A 335 3.19 -8.21 -3.36
N GLY A 336 2.05 -7.88 -3.97
CA GLY A 336 1.60 -8.53 -5.21
C GLY A 336 0.93 -9.90 -5.06
N GLU A 337 0.25 -10.17 -3.94
CA GLU A 337 -0.61 -11.37 -3.73
C GLU A 337 -1.91 -11.36 -4.56
N TYR A 338 -1.97 -10.66 -5.70
CA TYR A 338 -3.21 -10.42 -6.43
C TYR A 338 -3.10 -10.77 -7.91
N TRP A 339 -2.71 -12.02 -8.19
CA TRP A 339 -2.77 -12.60 -9.53
C TRP A 339 -4.14 -13.24 -9.84
N GLN A 340 -5.21 -12.79 -9.18
CA GLN A 340 -6.55 -13.36 -9.29
C GLN A 340 -7.53 -12.41 -9.99
N ASN A 341 -7.88 -12.77 -11.24
CA ASN A 341 -9.14 -12.47 -11.93
C ASN A 341 -9.52 -10.98 -12.22
N HIS A 342 -9.37 -10.62 -13.51
CA HIS A 342 -10.29 -9.79 -14.31
C HIS A 342 -10.95 -8.54 -13.69
N GLY A 343 -10.17 -7.63 -13.11
CA GLY A 343 -10.62 -6.27 -12.83
C GLY A 343 -9.47 -5.28 -12.61
N PRO A 344 -9.60 -3.99 -12.95
CA PRO A 344 -8.59 -2.98 -12.64
C PRO A 344 -8.68 -2.58 -11.17
N ALA A 345 -8.39 -3.50 -10.23
CA ALA A 345 -8.22 -3.12 -8.84
C ALA A 345 -7.01 -2.17 -8.73
N VAL A 346 -7.16 -1.07 -7.98
CA VAL A 346 -6.16 0.00 -7.88
C VAL A 346 -4.80 -0.53 -7.39
N GLU A 347 -4.81 -1.54 -6.53
CA GLU A 347 -3.62 -2.19 -5.97
C GLU A 347 -2.85 -3.04 -6.99
N GLU A 348 -3.55 -3.88 -7.76
CA GLU A 348 -2.95 -4.69 -8.83
C GLU A 348 -2.32 -3.79 -9.89
N LYS A 349 -3.04 -2.74 -10.26
CA LYS A 349 -2.57 -1.76 -11.23
C LYS A 349 -1.29 -1.08 -10.75
N LEU A 350 -1.25 -0.64 -9.48
CA LEU A 350 -0.06 -0.06 -8.84
C LEU A 350 1.13 -1.03 -8.75
N ALA A 351 0.86 -2.31 -8.49
CA ALA A 351 1.89 -3.35 -8.47
C ALA A 351 2.47 -3.63 -9.87
N LEU A 352 1.65 -3.50 -10.92
CA LEU A 352 2.04 -3.75 -12.32
C LEU A 352 2.72 -2.55 -12.99
N THR A 353 2.47 -1.34 -12.51
CA THR A 353 3.03 -0.09 -13.06
C THR A 353 4.39 0.28 -12.47
N THR A 354 4.83 -0.44 -11.44
CA THR A 354 6.09 -0.23 -10.72
C THR A 354 6.98 -1.46 -10.74
N LEU A 355 8.24 -1.32 -10.30
CA LEU A 355 9.14 -2.47 -10.08
C LEU A 355 8.96 -3.13 -8.72
N GLY A 356 7.88 -2.83 -7.98
CA GLY A 356 7.66 -3.30 -6.61
C GLY A 356 7.74 -4.82 -6.47
N LEU A 357 7.30 -5.57 -7.49
CA LEU A 357 7.41 -7.03 -7.52
C LEU A 357 8.87 -7.50 -7.45
N LEU A 358 9.80 -6.84 -8.15
CA LEU A 358 11.21 -7.23 -8.11
C LEU A 358 11.90 -6.85 -6.79
N VAL A 359 11.43 -5.78 -6.14
CA VAL A 359 12.15 -5.16 -5.01
C VAL A 359 11.52 -5.42 -3.65
N GLN A 360 10.25 -5.85 -3.57
CA GLN A 360 9.55 -6.11 -2.29
C GLN A 360 8.95 -7.53 -2.17
N HIS A 361 8.92 -8.34 -3.24
CA HIS A 361 8.38 -9.69 -3.16
C HIS A 361 9.43 -10.67 -2.61
N HIS A 362 9.09 -11.42 -1.55
CA HIS A 362 10.04 -12.28 -0.83
C HIS A 362 10.63 -13.43 -1.68
N LEU A 363 9.86 -13.98 -2.64
CA LEU A 363 10.35 -14.99 -3.58
C LEU A 363 11.38 -14.45 -4.61
N ILE A 364 11.53 -13.13 -4.75
CA ILE A 364 12.45 -12.50 -5.72
C ILE A 364 13.58 -11.75 -5.01
N ASN A 365 13.28 -11.07 -3.91
CA ASN A 365 14.24 -10.31 -3.12
C ASN A 365 14.49 -10.96 -1.75
N ASN A 366 15.66 -11.57 -1.58
CA ASN A 366 16.07 -12.19 -0.31
C ASN A 366 16.19 -11.20 0.85
N ASN A 367 16.39 -9.90 0.59
CA ASN A 367 16.44 -8.88 1.64
C ASN A 367 15.09 -8.72 2.36
N VAL A 368 13.99 -9.18 1.77
CA VAL A 368 12.66 -9.14 2.39
C VAL A 368 12.62 -9.98 3.66
N LEU A 369 13.37 -11.08 3.70
CA LEU A 369 13.41 -12.02 4.81
C LEU A 369 14.64 -11.82 5.72
N ASP A 370 15.43 -10.76 5.51
CA ASP A 370 16.59 -10.44 6.35
C ASP A 370 16.15 -9.68 7.62
N PRO A 371 16.23 -10.28 8.83
CA PRO A 371 15.77 -9.63 10.06
C PRO A 371 16.56 -8.38 10.45
N ASN A 372 17.72 -8.12 9.82
CA ASN A 372 18.47 -6.86 10.02
C ASN A 372 17.79 -5.66 9.36
N ARG A 373 16.91 -5.91 8.39
CA ARG A 373 16.08 -4.91 7.71
C ARG A 373 14.85 -4.52 8.51
N TYR A 374 14.53 -5.23 9.59
CA TYR A 374 13.35 -4.96 10.42
C TYR A 374 13.69 -3.98 11.53
N LYS A 375 13.04 -2.81 11.50
CA LYS A 375 13.16 -1.72 12.46
C LYS A 375 11.87 -1.60 13.26
N ILE A 376 11.84 -2.18 14.44
CA ILE A 376 10.73 -2.04 15.39
C ILE A 376 10.99 -0.77 16.20
N ILE A 377 10.09 0.21 16.10
CA ILE A 377 10.32 1.59 16.57
C ILE A 377 9.29 2.06 17.58
#